data_AF-A0A1Q9DLK1-F1
#
_entry.id   AF-A0A1Q9DLK1-F1
#
_cell.length_a   1.000
_cell.length_b   1.000
_cell.length_c   1.000
_cell.angle_alpha   90.00
_cell.angle_beta   90.00
_cell.angle_gamma   90.00
#
_symmetry.space_group_name_H-M   'P 1'
#
loop_
_entity.id
_entity.type
_entity.pdbx_description
1 polymer ?
#
loop_
_entity_poly.entity_id
_entity_poly.type
_entity_poly.pdbx_seq_one_letter_code
_entity_poly.pdbx_strand_id
1 'polypeptide(L)'
;MERFRWEDRKAVLIWRGTHSNLWAEDCKAAPAARDPAMMEKCVTLPQVKRLPAWNFTTWLQLPRGRLVWLSRFVPFIDAKFVESSTVARMAEDLEEFLRDEELIAPRIQSEAFGKYKYQIAIEGNSAADRLSWQLFMGALVLIPDQPWQLMAPMHLLQPWVHFVPVSYDLSDLVDRLLWLIAHDAEAKSIAQNGLAFAHRHLTCDDYIHYVDRMLRTYAEKLEE
;
A
#
# COMPACT_ATOMS: atom_id res chain seq x y z
N MET A 1 -9.78 -10.72 20.18
CA MET A 1 -10.56 -9.66 20.84
C MET A 1 -10.34 -8.38 20.05
N GLU A 2 -11.34 -7.88 19.34
CA GLU A 2 -11.22 -6.67 18.51
C GLU A 2 -10.88 -5.47 19.40
N ARG A 3 -9.67 -4.91 19.23
CA ARG A 3 -9.19 -3.80 20.08
C ARG A 3 -9.88 -2.47 19.77
N PHE A 4 -10.47 -2.35 18.57
CA PHE A 4 -11.22 -1.18 18.11
C PHE A 4 -12.49 -1.63 17.39
N ARG A 5 -13.67 -1.28 17.92
CA ARG A 5 -14.95 -1.52 17.24
C ARG A 5 -15.02 -0.65 15.99
N TRP A 6 -15.64 -1.16 14.92
CA TRP A 6 -15.75 -0.45 13.64
C TRP A 6 -16.40 0.93 13.80
N GLU A 7 -17.43 1.02 14.63
CA GLU A 7 -18.24 2.21 14.88
C GLU A 7 -17.43 3.34 15.57
N ASP A 8 -16.39 2.99 16.32
CA ASP A 8 -15.54 3.95 17.02
C ASP A 8 -14.40 4.49 16.14
N ARG A 9 -14.23 3.95 14.92
CA ARG A 9 -13.14 4.33 14.00
C ARG A 9 -13.50 5.58 13.19
N LYS A 10 -12.50 6.41 12.95
CA LYS A 10 -12.62 7.58 12.07
C LYS A 10 -12.81 7.13 10.61
N ALA A 11 -13.79 7.69 9.93
CA ALA A 11 -14.02 7.51 8.49
C ALA A 11 -12.99 8.31 7.65
N VAL A 12 -11.72 8.00 7.85
CA VAL A 12 -10.56 8.66 7.23
C VAL A 12 -9.61 7.59 6.73
N LEU A 13 -9.07 7.78 5.53
CA LEU A 13 -7.95 7.02 5.01
C LEU A 13 -6.66 7.51 5.63
N ILE A 14 -5.99 6.66 6.40
CA ILE A 14 -4.70 6.98 7.01
C ILE A 14 -3.54 6.33 6.23
N TRP A 15 -2.47 7.09 6.01
CA TRP A 15 -1.21 6.56 5.50
C TRP A 15 0.00 7.30 6.08
N ARG A 16 0.98 6.51 6.51
CA ARG A 16 2.34 7.00 6.84
C ARG A 16 3.34 6.08 6.15
N GLY A 17 4.33 6.65 5.49
CA GLY A 17 5.35 5.87 4.81
C GLY A 17 6.45 6.73 4.24
N THR A 18 7.54 6.08 3.85
CA THR A 18 8.66 6.76 3.18
C THR A 18 8.38 6.90 1.69
N HIS A 19 9.28 7.53 0.95
CA HIS A 19 9.28 7.60 -0.50
C HIS A 19 10.12 6.49 -1.14
N SER A 20 10.03 5.27 -0.60
CA SER A 20 10.83 4.13 -1.05
C SER A 20 10.38 3.47 -2.37
N ASN A 21 9.57 4.11 -3.20
CA ASN A 21 9.16 3.52 -4.49
C ASN A 21 10.28 3.76 -5.50
N LEU A 22 10.59 2.73 -6.28
CA LEU A 22 11.65 2.76 -7.30
C LEU A 22 11.07 2.47 -8.67
N TRP A 23 11.31 3.39 -9.59
CA TRP A 23 10.80 3.39 -10.96
C TRP A 23 11.92 3.79 -11.91
N ALA A 24 11.86 3.35 -13.16
CA ALA A 24 12.71 3.88 -14.23
C ALA A 24 12.49 5.40 -14.38
N GLU A 25 13.55 6.16 -14.69
CA GLU A 25 13.56 7.64 -14.66
C GLU A 25 12.45 8.30 -15.49
N ASP A 26 12.10 7.73 -16.63
CA ASP A 26 11.10 8.28 -17.56
C ASP A 26 9.70 7.67 -17.40
N CYS A 27 9.45 6.92 -16.32
CA CYS A 27 8.17 6.26 -16.17
C CYS A 27 7.12 7.08 -15.42
N LYS A 28 5.92 7.15 -16.02
CA LYS A 28 4.71 7.76 -15.46
C LYS A 28 3.71 6.68 -15.04
N ALA A 29 3.22 6.72 -13.80
CA ALA A 29 2.27 5.72 -13.30
C ALA A 29 0.94 5.71 -14.05
N ALA A 30 0.40 6.86 -14.45
CA ALA A 30 -0.91 6.93 -15.11
C ALA A 30 -0.96 6.20 -16.47
N PRO A 31 -0.02 6.43 -17.41
CA PRO A 31 0.09 5.62 -18.62
C PRO A 31 0.40 4.14 -18.32
N ALA A 32 1.34 3.86 -17.42
CA ALA A 32 1.73 2.49 -17.07
C ALA A 32 0.57 1.69 -16.47
N ALA A 33 -0.30 2.31 -15.67
CA ALA A 33 -1.49 1.67 -15.08
C ALA A 33 -2.49 1.15 -16.13
N ARG A 34 -2.38 1.59 -17.38
CA ARG A 34 -3.29 1.23 -18.48
C ARG A 34 -2.62 0.35 -19.54
N ASP A 35 -1.32 0.13 -19.42
CA ASP A 35 -0.50 -0.63 -20.38
C ASP A 35 0.46 -1.57 -19.63
N PRO A 36 0.15 -2.87 -19.57
CA PRO A 36 0.99 -3.85 -18.89
C PRO A 36 2.43 -3.91 -19.41
N ALA A 37 2.66 -3.69 -20.70
CA ALA A 37 4.01 -3.71 -21.29
C ALA A 37 4.79 -2.46 -20.89
N MET A 38 4.11 -1.33 -20.72
CA MET A 38 4.72 -0.13 -20.14
C MET A 38 5.03 -0.35 -18.65
N MET A 39 4.08 -0.91 -17.89
CA MET A 39 4.29 -1.23 -16.47
C MET A 39 5.51 -2.12 -16.26
N GLU A 40 5.67 -3.18 -17.06
CA GLU A 40 6.83 -4.07 -17.01
C GLU A 40 8.15 -3.30 -17.17
N LYS A 41 8.24 -2.42 -18.18
CA LYS A 41 9.44 -1.57 -18.40
C LYS A 41 9.75 -0.64 -17.23
N CYS A 42 8.70 -0.16 -16.56
CA CYS A 42 8.83 0.76 -15.44
C CYS A 42 9.37 0.10 -14.17
N VAL A 43 9.09 -1.20 -14.01
CA VAL A 43 9.49 -1.99 -12.84
C VAL A 43 10.76 -2.82 -13.07
N THR A 44 11.13 -3.11 -14.32
CA THR A 44 12.39 -3.77 -14.64
C THR A 44 13.57 -2.89 -14.25
N LEU A 45 14.42 -3.40 -13.36
CA LEU A 45 15.62 -2.72 -12.87
C LEU A 45 16.55 -2.36 -14.04
N PRO A 46 16.80 -1.07 -14.33
CA PRO A 46 17.92 -0.71 -15.18
C PRO A 46 19.21 -1.09 -14.45
N GLN A 47 20.16 -1.70 -15.15
CA GLN A 47 21.52 -1.97 -14.66
C GLN A 47 22.34 -0.69 -14.40
N VAL A 48 21.71 0.50 -14.43
CA VAL A 48 22.38 1.79 -14.48
C VAL A 48 21.72 2.74 -13.48
N LYS A 49 22.58 3.32 -12.63
CA LYS A 49 22.39 4.43 -11.68
C LYS A 49 20.94 4.84 -11.36
N ARG A 50 20.55 4.59 -10.11
CA ARG A 50 19.38 5.20 -9.48
C ARG A 50 19.67 6.70 -9.25
N LEU A 51 19.27 7.59 -10.16
CA LEU A 51 19.17 9.02 -9.83
C LEU A 51 18.08 9.22 -8.77
N PRO A 52 18.10 10.31 -7.98
CA PRO A 52 17.07 10.56 -6.99
C PRO A 52 15.72 10.69 -7.70
N ALA A 53 14.90 9.63 -7.61
CA ALA A 53 13.60 9.51 -8.25
C ALA A 53 12.55 10.50 -7.73
N TRP A 54 12.90 11.38 -6.80
CA TRP A 54 11.99 12.26 -6.06
C TRP A 54 12.44 13.71 -6.13
N ASN A 55 11.92 14.41 -7.14
CA ASN A 55 12.00 15.86 -7.33
C ASN A 55 10.64 16.37 -7.83
N PHE A 56 10.49 17.69 -8.01
CA PHE A 56 9.22 18.30 -8.43
C PHE A 56 8.65 17.75 -9.75
N THR A 57 9.50 17.24 -10.65
CA THR A 57 9.06 16.68 -11.93
C THR A 57 8.50 15.27 -11.78
N THR A 58 9.02 14.49 -10.82
CA THR A 58 8.75 13.04 -10.72
C THR A 58 7.83 12.65 -9.57
N TRP A 59 7.76 13.42 -8.48
CA TRP A 59 7.08 12.96 -7.25
C TRP A 59 5.58 12.68 -7.42
N LEU A 60 4.86 13.45 -8.24
CA LEU A 60 3.44 13.20 -8.58
C LEU A 60 3.25 12.12 -9.65
N GLN A 61 4.32 11.65 -10.27
CA GLN A 61 4.25 10.53 -11.19
C GLN A 61 4.13 9.19 -10.48
N LEU A 62 4.39 9.16 -9.16
CA LEU A 62 4.37 7.95 -8.33
C LEU A 62 3.13 7.91 -7.41
N PRO A 63 2.54 6.72 -7.14
CA PRO A 63 1.33 6.62 -6.34
C PRO A 63 1.44 7.23 -4.94
N ARG A 64 2.60 7.08 -4.27
CA ARG A 64 2.80 7.68 -2.93
C ARG A 64 2.76 9.20 -2.94
N GLY A 65 3.36 9.85 -3.95
CA GLY A 65 3.33 11.31 -4.05
C GLY A 65 1.93 11.82 -4.37
N ARG A 66 1.19 11.14 -5.25
CA ARG A 66 -0.24 11.43 -5.50
C ARG A 66 -1.07 11.29 -4.25
N LEU A 67 -0.91 10.21 -3.49
CA LEU A 67 -1.65 9.98 -2.26
C LEU A 67 -1.43 11.11 -1.25
N VAL A 68 -0.16 11.45 -1.00
CA VAL A 68 0.20 12.53 -0.07
C VAL A 68 -0.35 13.87 -0.57
N TRP A 69 -0.27 14.14 -1.88
CA TRP A 69 -0.85 15.35 -2.46
C TRP A 69 -2.37 15.43 -2.29
N LEU A 70 -3.09 14.32 -2.46
CA LEU A 70 -4.54 14.25 -2.25
C LEU A 70 -4.92 14.61 -0.81
N SER A 71 -4.06 14.32 0.18
CA SER A 71 -4.30 14.66 1.59
C SER A 71 -4.50 16.16 1.83
N ARG A 72 -4.00 17.02 0.93
CA ARG A 72 -4.14 18.47 1.00
C ARG A 72 -5.54 18.96 0.61
N PHE A 73 -6.24 18.22 -0.24
CA PHE A 73 -7.52 18.65 -0.84
C PHE A 73 -8.70 17.79 -0.41
N VAL A 74 -8.44 16.55 0.03
CA VAL A 74 -9.47 15.58 0.37
C VAL A 74 -9.51 15.40 1.90
N PRO A 75 -10.51 15.94 2.61
CA PRO A 75 -10.50 16.03 4.07
C PRO A 75 -10.57 14.66 4.78
N PHE A 76 -11.01 13.62 4.07
CA PHE A 76 -11.04 12.25 4.58
C PHE A 76 -9.81 11.43 4.15
N ILE A 77 -8.74 12.08 3.68
CA ILE A 77 -7.42 11.48 3.45
C ILE A 77 -6.41 12.17 4.37
N ASP A 78 -5.77 11.37 5.23
CA ASP A 78 -4.63 11.76 6.07
C ASP A 78 -3.42 10.93 5.65
N ALA A 79 -2.69 11.41 4.65
CA ALA A 79 -1.52 10.73 4.09
C ALA A 79 -0.30 11.62 4.12
N LYS A 80 0.75 11.17 4.81
CA LYS A 80 1.98 11.96 4.99
C LYS A 80 3.22 11.10 4.83
N PHE A 81 4.26 11.70 4.25
CA PHE A 81 5.58 11.09 4.25
C PHE A 81 6.16 11.05 5.67
N VAL A 82 7.03 10.07 5.90
CA VAL A 82 7.79 9.91 7.13
C VAL A 82 9.26 9.92 6.77
N GLU A 83 10.05 10.65 7.55
CA GLU A 83 11.50 10.67 7.41
C GLU A 83 12.12 9.28 7.65
N SER A 84 13.18 8.99 6.91
CA SER A 84 13.96 7.78 7.08
C SER A 84 15.40 8.00 6.66
N SER A 85 16.33 7.58 7.52
CA SER A 85 17.77 7.57 7.20
C SER A 85 18.16 6.44 6.24
N THR A 86 17.25 5.50 5.95
CA THR A 86 17.50 4.33 5.10
C THR A 86 17.12 4.55 3.63
N VAL A 87 16.45 5.65 3.30
CA VAL A 87 16.03 5.98 1.93
C VAL A 87 16.85 7.20 1.48
N ALA A 88 17.28 7.21 0.22
CA ALA A 88 17.99 8.36 -0.36
C ALA A 88 17.15 9.63 -0.21
N ARG A 89 17.78 10.77 0.05
CA ARG A 89 17.07 12.04 0.22
C ARG A 89 16.37 12.46 -1.07
N MET A 90 15.24 13.15 -0.91
CA MET A 90 14.60 13.86 -2.01
C MET A 90 15.47 15.05 -2.45
N ALA A 91 15.14 15.65 -3.59
CA ALA A 91 15.63 16.99 -3.89
C ALA A 91 15.27 17.96 -2.75
N GLU A 92 16.20 18.84 -2.40
CA GLU A 92 16.08 19.71 -1.20
C GLU A 92 14.87 20.65 -1.28
N ASP A 93 14.62 21.21 -2.45
CA ASP A 93 13.48 22.07 -2.77
C ASP A 93 12.14 21.35 -2.61
N LEU A 94 12.06 20.09 -3.03
CA LEU A 94 10.87 19.27 -2.81
C LEU A 94 10.69 18.94 -1.32
N GLU A 95 11.76 18.63 -0.60
CA GLU A 95 11.70 18.31 0.82
C GLU A 95 11.22 19.52 1.65
N GLU A 96 11.73 20.71 1.35
CA GLU A 96 11.31 21.99 1.97
C GLU A 96 9.82 22.25 1.73
N PHE A 97 9.37 22.17 0.47
CA PHE A 97 7.96 22.31 0.12
C PHE A 97 7.05 21.32 0.85
N LEU A 98 7.44 20.04 0.94
CA LEU A 98 6.63 19.04 1.65
C LEU A 98 6.53 19.33 3.15
N ARG A 99 7.52 20.01 3.75
CA ARG A 99 7.47 20.43 5.17
C ARG A 99 6.54 21.62 5.35
N ASP A 100 6.68 22.63 4.50
CA ASP A 100 5.85 23.85 4.53
C ASP A 100 4.37 23.52 4.34
N GLU A 101 4.07 22.50 3.54
CA GLU A 101 2.73 22.01 3.29
C GLU A 101 2.22 20.99 4.33
N GLU A 102 3.00 20.76 5.39
CA GLU A 102 2.71 19.76 6.43
C GLU A 102 2.48 18.34 5.90
N LEU A 103 3.08 17.99 4.76
CA LEU A 103 2.98 16.70 4.09
C LEU A 103 4.02 15.68 4.59
N ILE A 104 4.87 16.09 5.54
CA ILE A 104 5.76 15.22 6.32
C ILE A 104 5.27 15.15 7.76
N ALA A 105 5.24 13.95 8.35
CA ALA A 105 4.88 13.75 9.75
C ALA A 105 5.70 12.63 10.42
N PRO A 106 5.73 12.61 11.77
CA PRO A 106 6.33 11.51 12.51
C PRO A 106 5.71 10.15 12.17
N ARG A 107 6.51 9.09 12.33
CA ARG A 107 6.01 7.73 12.25
C ARG A 107 4.98 7.50 13.37
N ILE A 108 3.89 6.83 13.03
CA ILE A 108 2.93 6.33 14.00
C ILE A 108 3.07 4.81 14.12
N GLN A 109 2.84 4.27 15.32
CA GLN A 109 2.86 2.83 15.57
C GLN A 109 1.69 2.14 14.87
N SER A 110 1.85 0.88 14.48
CA SER A 110 0.84 0.12 13.73
C SER A 110 -0.51 0.05 14.45
N GLU A 111 -0.51 -0.03 15.79
CA GLU A 111 -1.74 -0.06 16.59
C GLU A 111 -2.55 1.24 16.47
N ALA A 112 -1.89 2.37 16.25
CA ALA A 112 -2.58 3.66 16.09
C ALA A 112 -3.42 3.71 14.80
N PHE A 113 -3.04 2.95 13.77
CA PHE A 113 -3.82 2.85 12.53
C PHE A 113 -5.17 2.16 12.75
N GLY A 114 -5.31 1.34 13.79
CA GLY A 114 -6.58 0.69 14.17
C GLY A 114 -7.71 1.67 14.51
N LYS A 115 -7.39 2.95 14.74
CA LYS A 115 -8.38 4.02 14.98
C LYS A 115 -9.08 4.51 13.71
N TYR A 116 -8.66 4.05 12.54
CA TYR A 116 -9.13 4.52 11.24
C TYR A 116 -9.83 3.38 10.48
N LYS A 117 -10.89 3.72 9.76
CA LYS A 117 -11.68 2.76 8.96
C LYS A 117 -10.92 2.31 7.71
N TYR A 118 -10.17 3.22 7.07
CA TYR A 118 -9.56 2.96 5.77
C TYR A 118 -8.04 3.09 5.84
N GLN A 119 -7.36 2.15 5.21
CA GLN A 119 -5.91 2.13 5.04
C GLN A 119 -5.58 1.75 3.61
N ILE A 120 -4.40 2.13 3.09
CA ILE A 120 -3.97 1.78 1.73
C ILE A 120 -2.60 1.10 1.74
N ALA A 121 -2.46 0.04 0.95
CA ALA A 121 -1.26 -0.78 0.81
C ALA A 121 -0.47 -0.40 -0.46
N ILE A 122 0.07 0.82 -0.50
CA ILE A 122 0.95 1.25 -1.61
C ILE A 122 2.33 0.60 -1.44
N GLU A 123 2.79 -0.05 -2.50
CA GLU A 123 4.10 -0.70 -2.65
C GLU A 123 5.27 0.27 -2.43
N GLY A 124 6.46 -0.27 -2.19
CA GLY A 124 7.72 0.49 -2.11
C GLY A 124 8.70 0.02 -3.18
N ASN A 125 9.83 -0.54 -2.75
CA ASN A 125 10.76 -1.26 -3.65
C ASN A 125 10.15 -2.57 -4.18
N SER A 126 9.17 -3.12 -3.46
CA SER A 126 8.44 -4.35 -3.77
C SER A 126 7.05 -4.25 -3.15
N ALA A 127 6.29 -5.36 -3.19
CA ALA A 127 4.97 -5.48 -2.59
C ALA A 127 4.94 -4.92 -1.15
N ALA A 128 3.80 -4.32 -0.79
CA ALA A 128 3.63 -3.63 0.47
C ALA A 128 3.63 -4.61 1.67
N ASP A 129 4.74 -4.68 2.40
CA ASP A 129 4.91 -5.45 3.65
C ASP A 129 3.79 -5.21 4.68
N ARG A 130 3.30 -3.97 4.71
CA ARG A 130 2.24 -3.52 5.60
C ARG A 130 0.91 -4.25 5.45
N LEU A 131 0.63 -4.83 4.29
CA LEU A 131 -0.67 -5.44 4.01
C LEU A 131 -1.05 -6.48 5.09
N SER A 132 -0.07 -7.27 5.54
CA SER A 132 -0.24 -8.27 6.60
C SER A 132 -0.85 -7.69 7.88
N TRP A 133 -0.18 -6.73 8.51
CA TRP A 133 -0.65 -6.13 9.76
C TRP A 133 -1.88 -5.25 9.55
N GLN A 134 -2.05 -4.64 8.38
CA GLN A 134 -3.23 -3.84 8.06
C GLN A 134 -4.52 -4.68 8.11
N LEU A 135 -4.48 -5.90 7.57
CA LEU A 135 -5.60 -6.84 7.65
C LEU A 135 -5.88 -7.26 9.11
N PHE A 136 -4.84 -7.55 9.90
CA PHE A 136 -5.00 -7.87 11.33
C PHE A 136 -5.55 -6.72 12.19
N MET A 137 -5.40 -5.47 11.75
CA MET A 137 -5.99 -4.32 12.45
C MET A 137 -7.50 -4.22 12.25
N GLY A 138 -8.12 -5.03 11.39
CA GLY A 138 -9.56 -4.99 11.12
C GLY A 138 -10.03 -3.68 10.47
N ALA A 139 -9.11 -2.96 9.80
CA ALA A 139 -9.47 -1.84 8.96
C ALA A 139 -9.75 -2.34 7.53
N LEU A 140 -10.53 -1.59 6.76
CA LEU A 140 -10.67 -1.84 5.34
C LEU A 140 -9.39 -1.41 4.63
N VAL A 141 -8.77 -2.34 3.94
CA VAL A 141 -7.55 -2.09 3.15
C VAL A 141 -7.92 -1.84 1.69
N LEU A 142 -7.43 -0.74 1.13
CA LEU A 142 -7.42 -0.47 -0.30
C LEU A 142 -6.07 -0.92 -0.87
N ILE A 143 -6.10 -1.60 -2.01
CA ILE A 143 -4.88 -2.12 -2.65
C ILE A 143 -4.82 -1.59 -4.08
N PRO A 144 -3.79 -0.81 -4.43
CA PRO A 144 -3.55 -0.42 -5.82
C PRO A 144 -3.26 -1.65 -6.68
N ASP A 145 -3.74 -1.61 -7.93
CA ASP A 145 -3.47 -2.60 -8.96
C ASP A 145 -1.96 -2.60 -9.31
N GLN A 146 -1.17 -3.34 -8.54
CA GLN A 146 0.27 -3.28 -8.56
C GLN A 146 0.85 -4.47 -9.34
N PRO A 147 1.97 -4.28 -10.07
CA PRO A 147 2.60 -5.35 -10.86
C PRO A 147 3.33 -6.39 -10.00
N TRP A 148 3.50 -6.12 -8.70
CA TRP A 148 4.22 -7.00 -7.79
C TRP A 148 3.34 -8.14 -7.33
N GLN A 149 3.90 -9.35 -7.36
CA GLN A 149 3.24 -10.50 -6.73
C GLN A 149 3.18 -10.28 -5.22
N LEU A 150 1.97 -10.34 -4.67
CA LEU A 150 1.78 -10.39 -3.23
C LEU A 150 2.36 -11.71 -2.72
N MET A 151 3.09 -11.65 -1.60
CA MET A 151 3.66 -12.86 -0.99
C MET A 151 2.56 -13.87 -0.66
N ALA A 152 2.82 -15.16 -0.82
CA ALA A 152 1.89 -16.17 -0.35
C ALA A 152 1.69 -16.08 1.18
N PRO A 153 0.45 -16.27 1.67
CA PRO A 153 -0.80 -16.56 0.93
C PRO A 153 -1.63 -15.34 0.54
N MET A 154 -1.11 -14.11 0.59
CA MET A 154 -1.85 -12.88 0.24
C MET A 154 -2.34 -12.85 -1.22
N HIS A 155 -1.80 -13.66 -2.12
CA HIS A 155 -2.33 -13.84 -3.48
C HIS A 155 -3.75 -14.46 -3.51
N LEU A 156 -4.24 -15.04 -2.41
CA LEU A 156 -5.60 -15.58 -2.28
C LEU A 156 -6.63 -14.51 -1.91
N LEU A 157 -6.21 -13.26 -1.70
CA LEU A 157 -7.12 -12.15 -1.46
C LEU A 157 -8.03 -11.92 -2.67
N GLN A 158 -9.26 -11.52 -2.41
CA GLN A 158 -10.30 -11.37 -3.43
C GLN A 158 -10.79 -9.92 -3.41
N PRO A 159 -10.76 -9.21 -4.55
CA PRO A 159 -11.28 -7.86 -4.65
C PRO A 159 -12.75 -7.80 -4.24
N TRP A 160 -13.14 -6.74 -3.54
CA TRP A 160 -14.49 -6.50 -3.00
C TRP A 160 -15.01 -7.54 -1.99
N VAL A 161 -14.23 -8.59 -1.70
CA VAL A 161 -14.52 -9.54 -0.63
C VAL A 161 -13.64 -9.24 0.57
N HIS A 162 -12.31 -9.18 0.37
CA HIS A 162 -11.32 -9.02 1.45
C HIS A 162 -10.71 -7.61 1.49
N PHE A 163 -10.72 -6.89 0.37
CA PHE A 163 -10.12 -5.56 0.20
C PHE A 163 -10.82 -4.81 -0.95
N VAL A 164 -10.55 -3.51 -1.10
CA VAL A 164 -11.06 -2.72 -2.25
C VAL A 164 -9.93 -2.41 -3.23
N PRO A 165 -10.04 -2.83 -4.50
CA PRO A 165 -9.04 -2.48 -5.51
C PRO A 165 -9.15 -1.00 -5.89
N VAL A 166 -8.00 -0.37 -6.15
CA VAL A 166 -7.92 0.97 -6.74
C VAL A 166 -6.96 0.93 -7.92
N SER A 167 -7.13 1.85 -8.87
CA SER A 167 -6.21 2.02 -9.98
C SER A 167 -4.81 2.35 -9.44
N TYR A 168 -3.78 1.80 -10.08
CA TYR A 168 -2.39 1.99 -9.64
C TYR A 168 -2.02 3.48 -9.48
N ASP A 169 -2.52 4.30 -10.39
CA ASP A 169 -2.28 5.73 -10.45
C ASP A 169 -3.17 6.56 -9.50
N LEU A 170 -4.01 5.88 -8.71
CA LEU A 170 -4.96 6.41 -7.72
C LEU A 170 -6.06 7.31 -8.30
N SER A 171 -6.30 7.24 -9.62
CA SER A 171 -7.32 8.08 -10.27
C SER A 171 -8.75 7.84 -9.77
N ASP A 172 -9.07 6.63 -9.30
CA ASP A 172 -10.39 6.28 -8.75
C ASP A 172 -10.43 6.26 -7.20
N LEU A 173 -9.33 6.61 -6.52
CA LEU A 173 -9.24 6.49 -5.06
C LEU A 173 -10.31 7.31 -4.31
N VAL A 174 -10.55 8.55 -4.74
CA VAL A 174 -11.53 9.44 -4.09
C VAL A 174 -12.94 8.89 -4.25
N ASP A 175 -13.29 8.42 -5.45
CA ASP A 175 -14.62 7.84 -5.72
C ASP A 175 -14.84 6.55 -4.91
N ARG A 176 -13.80 5.71 -4.77
CA ARG A 176 -13.87 4.51 -3.91
C ARG A 176 -14.10 4.88 -2.46
N LEU A 177 -13.40 5.88 -1.94
CA LEU A 177 -13.57 6.33 -0.56
C LEU A 177 -14.96 6.93 -0.32
N LEU A 178 -15.47 7.76 -1.23
CA LEU A 178 -16.83 8.30 -1.14
C LEU A 178 -17.87 7.20 -1.13
N TRP A 179 -17.73 6.18 -1.99
CA TRP A 179 -18.61 5.03 -1.98
C TRP A 179 -18.56 4.29 -0.64
N LEU A 180 -17.36 4.04 -0.10
CA LEU A 180 -17.16 3.35 1.18
C LEU A 180 -17.72 4.13 2.39
N ILE A 181 -17.69 5.46 2.34
CA ILE A 181 -18.28 6.31 3.38
C ILE A 181 -19.82 6.25 3.30
N ALA A 182 -20.37 6.23 2.09
CA ALA A 182 -21.82 6.12 1.88
C ALA A 182 -22.38 4.72 2.18
N HIS A 183 -21.56 3.67 2.05
CA HIS A 183 -21.93 2.26 2.23
C HIS A 183 -21.15 1.64 3.40
N ASP A 184 -21.33 2.21 4.59
CA ASP A 184 -20.53 1.84 5.78
C ASP A 184 -20.71 0.39 6.22
N ALA A 185 -21.91 -0.18 6.00
CA ALA A 185 -22.20 -1.57 6.34
C ALA A 185 -21.43 -2.54 5.41
N GLU A 186 -21.40 -2.25 4.12
CA GLU A 186 -20.62 -2.98 3.12
C GLU A 186 -19.12 -2.83 3.40
N ALA A 187 -18.67 -1.61 3.70
CA ALA A 187 -17.28 -1.36 4.09
C ALA A 187 -16.87 -2.18 5.32
N LYS A 188 -17.73 -2.23 6.35
CA LYS A 188 -17.53 -3.07 7.54
C LYS A 188 -17.43 -4.55 7.17
N SER A 189 -18.33 -5.05 6.32
CA SER A 189 -18.31 -6.44 5.88
C SER A 189 -17.00 -6.81 5.17
N ILE A 190 -16.51 -5.94 4.27
CA ILE A 190 -15.23 -6.15 3.57
C ILE A 190 -14.07 -6.16 4.57
N ALA A 191 -14.03 -5.22 5.52
CA ALA A 191 -13.00 -5.18 6.55
C ALA A 191 -12.99 -6.44 7.43
N GLN A 192 -14.17 -6.92 7.84
CA GLN A 192 -14.31 -8.14 8.64
C GLN A 192 -13.86 -9.39 7.88
N ASN A 193 -14.18 -9.48 6.59
CA ASN A 193 -13.70 -10.55 5.73
C ASN A 193 -12.17 -10.53 5.60
N GLY A 194 -11.57 -9.35 5.41
CA GLY A 194 -10.11 -9.18 5.37
C GLY A 194 -9.43 -9.61 6.68
N LEU A 195 -10.01 -9.24 7.83
CA LEU A 195 -9.54 -9.68 9.14
C LEU A 195 -9.66 -11.20 9.32
N ALA A 196 -10.79 -11.77 8.92
CA ALA A 196 -11.03 -13.21 9.00
C ALA A 196 -10.11 -14.00 8.06
N PHE A 197 -9.72 -13.43 6.91
CA PHE A 197 -8.70 -13.98 6.03
C PHE A 197 -7.34 -14.01 6.72
N ALA A 198 -6.93 -12.89 7.34
CA ALA A 198 -5.64 -12.82 8.04
C ALA A 198 -5.54 -13.85 9.18
N HIS A 199 -6.60 -14.00 9.98
CA HIS A 199 -6.63 -15.00 11.04
C HIS A 199 -6.64 -16.46 10.55
N ARG A 200 -7.04 -16.70 9.30
CA ARG A 200 -7.10 -18.05 8.71
C ARG A 200 -5.85 -18.43 7.92
N HIS A 201 -5.10 -17.46 7.44
CA HIS A 201 -4.05 -17.70 6.45
C HIS A 201 -2.74 -16.97 6.73
N LEU A 202 -2.71 -15.95 7.58
CA LEU A 202 -1.51 -15.12 7.80
C LEU A 202 -0.91 -15.32 9.19
N THR A 203 -1.25 -16.41 9.88
CA THR A 203 -0.66 -16.71 11.19
C THR A 203 0.78 -17.21 11.04
N CYS A 204 1.56 -17.18 12.13
CA CYS A 204 2.91 -17.75 12.13
C CYS A 204 2.88 -19.24 11.74
N ASP A 205 1.89 -19.99 12.22
CA ASP A 205 1.74 -21.42 11.91
C ASP A 205 1.45 -21.63 10.42
N ASP A 206 0.61 -20.79 9.81
CA ASP A 206 0.33 -20.84 8.37
C ASP A 206 1.60 -20.59 7.54
N TYR A 207 2.41 -19.60 7.95
CA TYR A 207 3.68 -19.30 7.29
C TYR A 207 4.68 -20.44 7.43
N ILE A 208 4.82 -21.02 8.62
CA ILE A 208 5.70 -22.18 8.86
C ILE A 208 5.23 -23.37 8.01
N HIS A 209 3.93 -23.64 7.99
CA HIS A 209 3.37 -24.74 7.19
C HIS A 209 3.58 -24.52 5.69
N TYR A 210 3.41 -23.29 5.20
CA TYR A 210 3.70 -22.95 3.81
C TYR A 210 5.16 -23.20 3.45
N VAL A 211 6.10 -22.74 4.28
CA VAL A 211 7.54 -22.93 4.06
C VAL A 211 7.92 -24.41 4.12
N ASP A 212 7.42 -25.17 5.10
CA ASP A 212 7.67 -26.62 5.19
C ASP A 212 7.19 -27.35 3.92
N ARG A 213 5.97 -27.08 3.46
CA ARG A 213 5.45 -27.65 2.21
C ARG A 213 6.28 -27.26 0.99
N MET A 214 6.62 -25.98 0.87
CA MET A 214 7.45 -25.47 -0.23
C MET A 214 8.80 -26.20 -0.27
N LEU A 215 9.47 -26.35 0.88
CA LEU A 215 10.77 -27.01 0.96
C LEU A 215 10.68 -28.51 0.66
N ARG A 216 9.64 -29.21 1.13
CA ARG A 216 9.41 -30.63 0.80
C ARG A 216 9.18 -30.85 -0.69
N THR A 217 8.27 -30.08 -1.30
CA THR A 217 8.00 -30.18 -2.74
C THR A 217 9.21 -29.78 -3.58
N TYR A 218 10.03 -28.85 -3.11
CA TYR A 218 11.30 -28.53 -3.76
C TYR A 218 12.30 -29.69 -3.67
N ALA A 219 12.42 -30.34 -2.50
CA ALA A 219 13.31 -31.49 -2.31
C ALA A 219 12.91 -32.69 -3.21
N GLU A 220 11.62 -32.99 -3.34
CA GLU A 220 11.12 -34.04 -4.25
C GLU A 220 11.60 -33.83 -5.70
N LYS A 221 11.71 -32.56 -6.15
CA LYS A 221 12.20 -32.21 -7.48
C LYS A 221 13.71 -32.28 -7.66
N LEU A 222 14.48 -32.39 -6.57
CA LEU A 222 15.94 -32.57 -6.63
C LEU A 222 16.32 -34.05 -6.69
N GLU A 223 15.42 -34.95 -6.32
CA GLU A 223 15.61 -36.41 -6.36
C GLU A 223 15.17 -37.04 -7.69
N GLU A 224 14.51 -36.26 -8.57
CA GLU A 224 14.21 -36.58 -9.98
C GLU A 224 15.37 -36.23 -10.92
#